data_AF-A0AA36HDD6-F1
#
_entry.id   AF-A0AA36HDD6-F1
#
_cell.length_a   1.000
_cell.length_b   1.000
_cell.length_c   1.000
_cell.angle_alpha   90.00
_cell.angle_beta   90.00
_cell.angle_gamma   90.00
#
_symmetry.space_group_name_H-M   'P 1'
#
loop_
_entity.id
_entity.type
_entity.pdbx_description
1 polymer ?
#
loop_
_entity_poly.entity_id
_entity_poly.type
_entity_poly.pdbx_seq_one_letter_code
_entity_poly.pdbx_strand_id
1 'polypeptide(L)'
;METDDIDNMLIRQLSCLGTSDKDVLVKQFQSILGDVSLSPELCAFFLDMSNWNLQDAVGAYYDHGHANNVNEIGVDLPLLNMQLVRDVTIGEGESVPPKTRFVKSWRVKNTGGVHWPQGTALCFVDGTPLSCERRVPVACLGPGGEAELNVEMISPSTPGIYQSRWQLNTPQSVPFGEPIWCIIAVDSDGILDITQQLASAPLGRANSPSGYNPFLTSSPIHAMADDFMDMNVNDRPQNSASLLRKHLL
;
A
#
# COMPACT_ATOMS: atom_id res chain seq x y z
N MET A 1 -17.89 -66.54 -0.10
CA MET A 1 -18.01 -65.11 0.27
C MET A 1 -16.66 -64.61 0.80
N GLU A 2 -15.57 -64.97 0.14
CA GLU A 2 -14.19 -64.68 0.59
C GLU A 2 -13.32 -64.10 -0.53
N THR A 3 -13.71 -64.30 -1.80
CA THR A 3 -12.99 -63.78 -2.97
C THR A 3 -13.18 -62.27 -3.16
N ASP A 4 -14.36 -61.71 -2.89
CA ASP A 4 -14.63 -60.28 -3.08
C ASP A 4 -13.89 -59.39 -2.07
N ASP A 5 -13.67 -59.87 -0.84
CA ASP A 5 -12.87 -59.14 0.16
C ASP A 5 -11.38 -59.17 -0.20
N ILE A 6 -10.89 -60.28 -0.74
CA ILE A 6 -9.50 -60.44 -1.19
C ILE A 6 -9.25 -59.58 -2.44
N ASP A 7 -10.18 -59.55 -3.40
CA ASP A 7 -10.10 -58.66 -4.57
C ASP A 7 -10.19 -57.19 -4.14
N ASN A 8 -11.08 -56.81 -3.23
CA ASN A 8 -11.13 -55.43 -2.72
C ASN A 8 -9.88 -55.03 -1.93
N MET A 9 -9.27 -55.97 -1.21
CA MET A 9 -8.01 -55.74 -0.48
C MET A 9 -6.82 -55.66 -1.44
N LEU A 10 -6.78 -56.50 -2.48
CA LEU A 10 -5.78 -56.46 -3.55
C LEU A 10 -5.92 -55.20 -4.41
N ILE A 11 -7.15 -54.77 -4.74
CA ILE A 11 -7.41 -53.54 -5.49
C ILE A 11 -6.99 -52.31 -4.66
N ARG A 12 -7.18 -52.32 -3.32
CA ARG A 12 -6.59 -51.31 -2.43
C ARG A 12 -5.06 -51.38 -2.40
N GLN A 13 -4.47 -52.57 -2.34
CA GLN A 13 -3.00 -52.73 -2.30
C GLN A 13 -2.33 -52.39 -3.64
N LEU A 14 -2.97 -52.69 -4.77
CA LEU A 14 -2.52 -52.36 -6.13
C LEU A 14 -2.76 -50.89 -6.47
N SER A 15 -3.77 -50.26 -5.88
CA SER A 15 -3.92 -48.79 -5.93
C SER A 15 -2.77 -48.06 -5.22
N CYS A 16 -2.03 -48.72 -4.33
CA CYS A 16 -0.82 -48.19 -3.68
C CYS A 16 0.49 -48.47 -4.47
N LEU A 17 0.39 -49.08 -5.65
CA LEU A 17 1.51 -49.34 -6.57
C LEU A 17 1.69 -48.25 -7.65
N GLY A 18 1.04 -47.09 -7.51
CA GLY A 18 1.61 -45.82 -7.95
C GLY A 18 2.65 -45.41 -6.91
N THR A 19 3.87 -45.06 -7.33
CA THR A 19 5.07 -44.84 -6.49
C THR A 19 4.73 -44.40 -5.04
N SER A 20 4.99 -45.28 -4.07
CA SER A 20 4.60 -45.07 -2.66
C SER A 20 5.32 -43.91 -1.97
N ASP A 21 6.35 -43.37 -2.61
CA ASP A 21 7.09 -42.19 -2.14
C ASP A 21 6.34 -40.92 -2.48
N LYS A 22 5.52 -40.50 -1.52
CA LYS A 22 4.90 -39.17 -1.45
C LYS A 22 5.92 -38.06 -1.76
N ASP A 23 7.15 -38.21 -1.26
CA ASP A 23 8.29 -37.32 -1.52
C ASP A 23 8.72 -37.28 -3.00
N VAL A 24 8.62 -38.39 -3.73
CA VAL A 24 8.95 -38.43 -5.17
C VAL A 24 7.87 -37.71 -5.97
N LEU A 25 6.59 -37.92 -5.64
CA LEU A 25 5.48 -37.23 -6.29
C LEU A 25 5.52 -35.72 -6.03
N VAL A 26 5.84 -35.30 -4.81
CA VAL A 26 6.08 -33.89 -4.47
C VAL A 26 7.22 -33.31 -5.31
N LYS A 27 8.36 -34.01 -5.39
CA LYS A 27 9.51 -33.58 -6.23
C LYS A 27 9.17 -33.54 -7.72
N GLN A 28 8.38 -34.49 -8.21
CA GLN A 28 7.93 -34.51 -9.60
C GLN A 28 6.96 -33.37 -9.89
N PHE A 29 6.03 -33.09 -8.98
CA PHE A 29 5.11 -31.95 -9.06
C PHE A 29 5.89 -30.63 -9.13
N GLN A 30 6.87 -30.45 -8.23
CA GLN A 30 7.79 -29.29 -8.25
C GLN A 30 8.58 -29.21 -9.57
N SER A 31 9.08 -30.35 -10.07
CA SER A 31 9.83 -30.42 -11.32
C SER A 31 8.98 -30.10 -12.55
N ILE A 32 7.70 -30.49 -12.57
CA ILE A 32 6.77 -30.24 -13.69
C ILE A 32 6.43 -28.75 -13.77
N LEU A 33 6.23 -28.11 -12.62
CA LEU A 33 5.91 -26.69 -12.57
C LEU A 33 7.14 -25.79 -12.79
N GLY A 34 8.35 -26.38 -12.81
CA GLY A 34 9.59 -25.69 -13.17
C GLY A 34 10.04 -24.63 -12.15
N ASP A 35 9.36 -24.52 -11.02
CA ASP A 35 9.58 -23.50 -10.01
C ASP A 35 10.03 -24.14 -8.68
N VAL A 36 11.31 -23.95 -8.36
CA VAL A 36 11.98 -24.50 -7.16
C VAL A 36 11.44 -23.87 -5.87
N SER A 37 10.56 -22.86 -5.96
CA SER A 37 10.00 -22.16 -4.80
C SER A 37 8.68 -22.73 -4.27
N LEU A 38 8.10 -23.76 -4.91
CA LEU A 38 6.88 -24.39 -4.43
C LEU A 38 7.16 -25.22 -3.18
N SER A 39 6.53 -24.84 -2.06
CA SER A 39 6.75 -25.52 -0.80
C SER A 39 6.30 -26.99 -0.89
N PRO A 40 7.06 -27.95 -0.32
CA PRO A 40 6.67 -29.36 -0.34
C PRO A 40 5.27 -29.61 0.21
N GLU A 41 4.82 -28.77 1.15
CA GLU A 41 3.50 -28.86 1.78
C GLU A 41 2.36 -28.50 0.82
N LEU A 42 2.56 -27.51 -0.05
CA LEU A 42 1.61 -27.10 -1.09
C LEU A 42 1.41 -28.20 -2.14
N CYS A 43 2.51 -28.80 -2.59
CA CYS A 43 2.46 -29.92 -3.53
C CYS A 43 1.79 -31.13 -2.89
N ALA A 44 2.12 -31.44 -1.63
CA ALA A 44 1.50 -32.53 -0.89
C ALA A 44 -0.01 -32.30 -0.70
N PHE A 45 -0.45 -31.06 -0.47
CA PHE A 45 -1.87 -30.72 -0.34
C PHE A 45 -2.65 -30.97 -1.63
N PHE A 46 -2.17 -30.47 -2.79
CA PHE A 46 -2.84 -30.72 -4.07
C PHE A 46 -2.80 -32.19 -4.45
N LEU A 47 -1.69 -32.87 -4.17
CA LEU A 47 -1.61 -34.32 -4.33
C LEU A 47 -2.63 -35.02 -3.43
N ASP A 48 -2.79 -34.62 -2.17
CA ASP A 48 -3.76 -35.23 -1.26
C ASP A 48 -5.21 -35.01 -1.72
N MET A 49 -5.54 -33.80 -2.17
CA MET A 49 -6.86 -33.47 -2.74
C MET A 49 -7.16 -34.24 -4.04
N SER A 50 -6.12 -34.60 -4.79
CA SER A 50 -6.20 -35.38 -6.03
C SER A 50 -5.88 -36.87 -5.83
N ASN A 51 -6.01 -37.37 -4.60
CA ASN A 51 -5.77 -38.78 -4.26
C ASN A 51 -4.40 -39.31 -4.73
N TRP A 52 -3.38 -38.47 -4.57
CA TRP A 52 -1.98 -38.63 -4.98
C TRP A 52 -1.78 -38.84 -6.49
N ASN A 53 -2.74 -38.42 -7.30
CA ASN A 53 -2.60 -38.37 -8.75
C ASN A 53 -1.93 -37.06 -9.18
N LEU A 54 -0.69 -37.17 -9.67
CA LEU A 54 0.11 -36.06 -10.14
C LEU A 54 -0.57 -35.23 -11.23
N GLN A 55 -1.26 -35.88 -12.17
CA GLN A 55 -1.89 -35.22 -13.32
C GLN A 55 -3.08 -34.36 -12.88
N ASP A 56 -3.93 -34.92 -12.02
CA ASP A 56 -5.10 -34.23 -11.48
C ASP A 56 -4.66 -33.11 -10.52
N ALA A 57 -3.60 -33.33 -9.75
CA ALA A 57 -3.07 -32.34 -8.84
C ALA A 57 -2.49 -31.13 -9.60
N VAL A 58 -1.77 -31.38 -10.72
CA VAL A 58 -1.23 -30.32 -11.57
C VAL A 58 -2.37 -29.56 -12.24
N GLY A 59 -3.40 -30.27 -12.73
CA GLY A 59 -4.63 -29.65 -13.25
C GLY A 59 -5.33 -28.77 -12.22
N ALA A 60 -5.56 -29.32 -11.03
CA ALA A 60 -6.14 -28.59 -9.90
C ALA A 60 -5.30 -27.39 -9.49
N TYR A 61 -3.96 -27.46 -9.54
CA TYR A 61 -3.09 -26.32 -9.30
C TYR A 61 -3.25 -25.22 -10.37
N TYR A 62 -3.39 -25.57 -11.65
CA TYR A 62 -3.64 -24.55 -12.67
C TYR A 62 -5.05 -23.96 -12.57
N ASP A 63 -6.04 -24.78 -12.20
CA ASP A 63 -7.43 -24.38 -12.06
C ASP A 63 -7.68 -23.55 -10.77
N HIS A 64 -7.03 -23.90 -9.66
CA HIS A 64 -7.23 -23.28 -8.35
C HIS A 64 -6.13 -22.29 -7.96
N GLY A 65 -4.89 -22.48 -8.43
CA GLY A 65 -3.74 -21.60 -8.16
C GLY A 65 -3.81 -20.24 -8.85
N HIS A 66 -4.78 -20.02 -9.74
CA HIS A 66 -5.10 -18.71 -10.35
C HIS A 66 -6.28 -18.00 -9.71
N ALA A 67 -7.05 -18.67 -8.83
CA ALA A 67 -8.17 -18.05 -8.15
C ALA A 67 -7.70 -17.52 -6.80
N ASN A 68 -7.73 -16.19 -6.65
CA ASN A 68 -7.53 -15.45 -5.39
C ASN A 68 -8.58 -15.79 -4.28
N ASN A 69 -9.15 -17.00 -4.27
CA ASN A 69 -10.18 -17.46 -3.34
C ASN A 69 -9.65 -18.57 -2.41
N VAL A 70 -8.45 -18.39 -1.85
CA VAL A 70 -7.87 -19.32 -0.86
C VAL A 70 -8.46 -19.10 0.54
N ASN A 71 -9.72 -18.68 0.61
CA ASN A 71 -10.46 -18.52 1.85
C ASN A 71 -11.29 -19.74 2.23
N GLU A 72 -11.42 -20.76 1.37
CA GLU A 72 -12.26 -21.94 1.66
C GLU A 72 -11.49 -23.24 1.95
N ILE A 73 -10.19 -23.31 1.68
CA ILE A 73 -9.37 -24.47 2.04
C ILE A 73 -8.26 -23.95 2.94
N GLY A 74 -8.47 -24.07 4.26
CA GLY A 74 -7.62 -23.53 5.33
C GLY A 74 -6.23 -24.16 5.42
N VAL A 75 -5.53 -24.26 4.28
CA VAL A 75 -4.09 -24.48 4.19
C VAL A 75 -3.44 -23.13 3.99
N ASP A 76 -2.55 -22.79 4.91
CA ASP A 76 -1.67 -21.62 4.89
C ASP A 76 -0.62 -21.80 3.78
N LEU A 77 -1.09 -21.84 2.53
CA LEU A 77 -0.24 -21.81 1.37
C LEU A 77 0.47 -20.46 1.38
N PRO A 78 1.78 -20.39 1.10
CA PRO A 78 2.46 -19.11 1.05
C PRO A 78 1.99 -18.38 -0.21
N LEU A 79 0.88 -17.67 -0.07
CA LEU A 79 0.19 -17.02 -1.16
C LEU A 79 0.89 -15.71 -1.45
N LEU A 80 1.10 -15.42 -2.73
CA LEU A 80 1.44 -14.07 -3.13
C LEU A 80 0.24 -13.18 -2.80
N ASN A 81 0.46 -12.21 -1.92
CA ASN A 81 -0.56 -11.27 -1.58
C ASN A 81 0.02 -9.86 -1.48
N MET A 82 -0.86 -8.89 -1.65
CA MET A 82 -0.56 -7.49 -1.47
C MET A 82 -1.80 -6.82 -0.89
N GLN A 83 -1.58 -6.04 0.15
CA GLN A 83 -2.58 -5.20 0.78
C GLN A 83 -2.19 -3.73 0.60
N LEU A 84 -3.14 -2.89 0.19
CA LEU A 84 -2.99 -1.44 0.25
C LEU A 84 -3.01 -1.00 1.72
N VAL A 85 -1.94 -0.33 2.15
CA VAL A 85 -1.88 0.28 3.49
C VAL A 85 -2.56 1.65 3.46
N ARG A 86 -2.18 2.48 2.48
CA ARG A 86 -2.76 3.82 2.25
C ARG A 86 -2.29 4.42 0.93
N ASP A 87 -3.06 5.36 0.41
CA ASP A 87 -2.59 6.32 -0.57
C ASP A 87 -1.55 7.26 0.07
N VAL A 88 -0.42 7.46 -0.62
CA VAL A 88 0.65 8.38 -0.18
C VAL A 88 0.49 9.74 -0.84
N THR A 89 0.16 9.77 -2.13
CA THR A 89 -0.17 10.99 -2.88
C THR A 89 -1.53 10.85 -3.55
N ILE A 90 -2.20 11.97 -3.80
CA ILE A 90 -3.48 12.06 -4.51
C ILE A 90 -4.54 11.17 -3.85
N GLY A 91 -4.98 11.56 -2.66
CA GLY A 91 -6.07 10.88 -1.97
C GLY A 91 -7.41 11.03 -2.70
N GLU A 92 -8.47 10.43 -2.17
CA GLU A 92 -9.80 10.62 -2.72
C GLU A 92 -10.20 12.10 -2.68
N GLY A 93 -10.51 12.67 -3.85
CA GLY A 93 -11.07 14.02 -3.98
C GLY A 93 -10.08 15.15 -4.30
N GLU A 94 -8.79 14.87 -4.53
CA GLU A 94 -7.88 15.90 -5.03
C GLU A 94 -8.19 16.28 -6.49
N SER A 95 -8.26 17.60 -6.75
CA SER A 95 -8.50 18.15 -8.08
C SER A 95 -7.18 18.41 -8.81
N VAL A 96 -7.09 17.91 -10.04
CA VAL A 96 -5.91 17.98 -10.88
C VAL A 96 -6.22 18.81 -12.12
N PRO A 97 -5.42 19.84 -12.47
CA PRO A 97 -5.63 20.59 -13.70
C PRO A 97 -5.52 19.69 -14.94
N PRO A 98 -6.17 20.02 -16.07
CA PRO A 98 -6.04 19.25 -17.29
C PRO A 98 -4.59 19.14 -17.80
N LYS A 99 -4.22 17.98 -18.38
CA LYS A 99 -2.89 17.71 -18.96
C LYS A 99 -1.71 17.86 -17.98
N THR A 100 -1.97 17.71 -16.69
CA THR A 100 -0.97 17.84 -15.63
C THR A 100 -0.26 16.52 -15.40
N ARG A 101 1.06 16.56 -15.27
CA ARG A 101 1.87 15.41 -14.86
C ARG A 101 1.86 15.31 -13.33
N PHE A 102 1.67 14.13 -12.80
CA PHE A 102 1.75 13.87 -11.36
C PHE A 102 2.23 12.44 -11.09
N VAL A 103 2.73 12.21 -9.88
CA VAL A 103 3.12 10.86 -9.43
C VAL A 103 2.07 10.35 -8.46
N LYS A 104 1.45 9.22 -8.79
CA LYS A 104 0.57 8.50 -7.87
C LYS A 104 1.39 7.48 -7.09
N SER A 105 1.30 7.58 -5.77
CA SER A 105 2.09 6.79 -4.82
C SER A 105 1.16 6.02 -3.90
N TRP A 106 1.36 4.71 -3.79
CA TRP A 106 0.63 3.83 -2.87
C TRP A 106 1.60 3.17 -1.90
N ARG A 107 1.28 3.18 -0.61
CA ARG A 107 1.98 2.37 0.38
C ARG A 107 1.31 1.00 0.42
N VAL A 108 2.07 -0.04 0.15
CA VAL A 108 1.59 -1.41 0.10
C VAL A 108 2.37 -2.30 1.05
N LYS A 109 1.76 -3.41 1.44
CA LYS A 109 2.37 -4.44 2.28
C LYS A 109 2.24 -5.81 1.62
N ASN A 110 3.31 -6.60 1.66
CA ASN A 110 3.22 -8.02 1.36
C ASN A 110 2.60 -8.74 2.57
N THR A 111 1.32 -9.09 2.46
CA THR A 111 0.58 -9.88 3.45
C THR A 111 0.62 -11.39 3.16
N GLY A 112 1.39 -11.78 2.15
CA GLY A 112 1.60 -13.16 1.75
C GLY A 112 2.66 -13.89 2.55
N GLY A 113 2.74 -15.21 2.36
CA GLY A 113 3.72 -16.07 3.03
C GLY A 113 5.09 -16.19 2.33
N VAL A 114 5.22 -15.65 1.11
CA VAL A 114 6.47 -15.69 0.30
C VAL A 114 6.90 -14.31 -0.16
N HIS A 115 8.16 -14.21 -0.59
CA HIS A 115 8.66 -13.03 -1.30
C HIS A 115 7.94 -12.86 -2.64
N TRP A 116 7.70 -11.61 -3.03
CA TRP A 116 7.31 -11.33 -4.41
C TRP A 116 8.42 -11.76 -5.38
N PRO A 117 8.10 -12.49 -6.47
CA PRO A 117 9.09 -12.95 -7.43
C PRO A 117 9.86 -11.81 -8.10
N GLN A 118 11.09 -12.10 -8.50
CA GLN A 118 11.87 -11.15 -9.31
C GLN A 118 11.20 -10.92 -10.66
N GLY A 119 10.93 -9.65 -10.99
CA GLY A 119 10.21 -9.27 -12.21
C GLY A 119 8.70 -9.09 -12.02
N THR A 120 8.23 -9.14 -10.77
CA THR A 120 6.91 -8.63 -10.38
C THR A 120 6.76 -7.18 -10.85
N ALA A 121 5.57 -6.82 -11.32
CA ALA A 121 5.26 -5.47 -11.76
C ALA A 121 3.82 -5.09 -11.40
N LEU A 122 3.58 -3.80 -11.21
CA LEU A 122 2.25 -3.21 -11.13
C LEU A 122 1.74 -2.94 -12.54
N CYS A 123 0.65 -3.59 -12.92
CA CYS A 123 0.09 -3.56 -14.26
C CYS A 123 -1.24 -2.80 -14.30
N PHE A 124 -1.43 -1.99 -15.33
CA PHE A 124 -2.72 -1.38 -15.66
C PHE A 124 -3.69 -2.47 -16.09
N VAL A 125 -4.87 -2.49 -15.49
CA VAL A 125 -5.91 -3.50 -15.77
C VAL A 125 -7.02 -2.91 -16.62
N ASP A 126 -7.69 -1.86 -16.14
CA ASP A 126 -8.78 -1.17 -16.84
C ASP A 126 -9.00 0.27 -16.35
N GLY A 127 -10.02 0.92 -16.93
CA GLY A 127 -10.35 2.31 -16.68
C GLY A 127 -9.63 3.25 -17.65
N THR A 128 -9.31 4.45 -17.16
CA THR A 128 -8.63 5.47 -17.95
C THR A 128 -7.11 5.23 -17.87
N PRO A 129 -6.41 5.12 -19.02
CA PRO A 129 -4.96 4.99 -19.03
C PRO A 129 -4.32 6.34 -18.72
N LEU A 130 -4.09 6.60 -17.43
CA LEU A 130 -3.47 7.84 -16.96
C LEU A 130 -1.94 7.82 -17.11
N SER A 131 -1.31 6.65 -17.30
CA SER A 131 0.14 6.52 -17.51
C SER A 131 0.48 6.07 -18.93
N CYS A 132 1.68 6.44 -19.42
CA CYS A 132 2.24 5.89 -20.65
C CYS A 132 2.72 4.45 -20.46
N GLU A 133 3.22 4.12 -19.27
CA GLU A 133 3.64 2.77 -18.91
C GLU A 133 2.42 1.98 -18.45
N ARG A 134 2.25 0.76 -18.97
CA ARG A 134 1.19 -0.15 -18.48
C ARG A 134 1.69 -1.19 -17.50
N ARG A 135 3.01 -1.27 -17.30
CA ARG A 135 3.68 -2.25 -16.45
C ARG A 135 4.87 -1.56 -15.80
N VAL A 136 4.76 -1.31 -14.50
CA VAL A 136 5.79 -0.63 -13.71
C VAL A 136 6.48 -1.66 -12.81
N PRO A 137 7.79 -1.91 -12.97
CA PRO A 137 8.51 -2.88 -12.15
C PRO A 137 8.42 -2.55 -10.66
N VAL A 138 8.28 -3.57 -9.82
CA VAL A 138 8.28 -3.41 -8.35
C VAL A 138 9.41 -4.23 -7.73
N ALA A 139 9.86 -3.80 -6.55
CA ALA A 139 10.89 -4.52 -5.81
C ALA A 139 10.39 -5.88 -5.30
N CYS A 140 11.31 -6.83 -5.11
CA CYS A 140 11.01 -8.11 -4.48
C CYS A 140 10.76 -7.87 -2.98
N LEU A 141 9.49 -7.87 -2.57
CA LEU A 141 9.11 -7.58 -1.19
C LEU A 141 8.93 -8.88 -0.41
N GLY A 142 9.62 -9.03 0.72
CA GLY A 142 9.47 -10.19 1.60
C GLY A 142 8.18 -10.17 2.43
N PRO A 143 7.78 -11.31 3.02
CA PRO A 143 6.60 -11.39 3.89
C PRO A 143 6.60 -10.33 4.99
N GLY A 144 5.47 -9.65 5.18
CA GLY A 144 5.31 -8.57 6.15
C GLY A 144 6.01 -7.26 5.78
N GLY A 145 6.81 -7.23 4.71
CA GLY A 145 7.49 -6.04 4.23
C GLY A 145 6.53 -5.00 3.66
N GLU A 146 6.90 -3.72 3.75
CA GLU A 146 6.19 -2.61 3.15
C GLU A 146 7.04 -1.90 2.10
N ALA A 147 6.39 -1.41 1.04
CA ALA A 147 7.03 -0.62 0.00
C ALA A 147 6.09 0.48 -0.50
N GLU A 148 6.66 1.49 -1.14
CA GLU A 148 5.90 2.49 -1.88
C GLU A 148 5.98 2.19 -3.38
N LEU A 149 4.82 2.09 -4.02
CA LEU A 149 4.69 1.93 -5.46
C LEU A 149 4.39 3.29 -6.08
N ASN A 150 5.19 3.68 -7.07
CA ASN A 150 5.11 4.99 -7.72
C ASN A 150 4.80 4.81 -9.21
N VAL A 151 3.80 5.53 -9.71
CA VAL A 151 3.45 5.55 -11.14
C VAL A 151 3.31 6.99 -11.60
N GLU A 152 4.08 7.37 -12.61
CA GLU A 152 3.95 8.65 -13.29
C GLU A 152 2.69 8.65 -14.16
N MET A 153 1.86 9.68 -14.00
CA MET A 153 0.55 9.82 -14.65
C MET A 153 0.35 11.22 -15.24
N ILE A 154 -0.57 11.32 -16.18
CA ILE A 154 -1.00 12.54 -16.86
C ILE A 154 -2.52 12.62 -16.80
N SER A 155 -3.05 13.73 -16.28
CA SER A 155 -4.49 13.96 -16.25
C SER A 155 -5.04 14.21 -17.67
N PRO A 156 -6.27 13.75 -17.97
CA PRO A 156 -6.94 14.04 -19.23
C PRO A 156 -7.11 15.54 -19.50
N SER A 157 -7.38 15.89 -20.76
CA SER A 157 -7.63 17.27 -21.17
C SER A 157 -9.02 17.79 -20.83
N THR A 158 -9.97 16.88 -20.62
CA THR A 158 -11.38 17.21 -20.40
C THR A 158 -11.68 17.14 -18.90
N PRO A 159 -12.36 18.14 -18.32
CA PRO A 159 -12.82 18.05 -16.94
C PRO A 159 -13.76 16.87 -16.71
N GLY A 160 -13.65 16.24 -15.53
CA GLY A 160 -14.44 15.06 -15.18
C GLY A 160 -13.75 14.17 -14.14
N ILE A 161 -14.45 13.13 -13.69
CA ILE A 161 -13.90 12.14 -12.76
C ILE A 161 -13.33 10.98 -13.58
N TYR A 162 -12.08 10.62 -13.31
CA TYR A 162 -11.38 9.53 -13.98
C TYR A 162 -10.87 8.54 -12.96
N GLN A 163 -10.98 7.27 -13.29
CA GLN A 163 -10.48 6.16 -12.49
C GLN A 163 -9.53 5.30 -13.33
N SER A 164 -8.44 4.84 -12.72
CA SER A 164 -7.44 3.96 -13.32
C SER A 164 -7.15 2.81 -12.38
N ARG A 165 -7.36 1.57 -12.82
CA ARG A 165 -7.21 0.37 -11.99
C ARG A 165 -5.91 -0.36 -12.28
N TRP A 166 -5.22 -0.76 -11.22
CA TRP A 166 -3.90 -1.40 -11.28
C TRP A 166 -3.86 -2.63 -10.38
N GLN A 167 -3.07 -3.64 -10.76
CA GLN A 167 -2.90 -4.86 -9.98
C GLN A 167 -1.48 -5.40 -10.14
N LEU A 168 -0.95 -6.08 -9.13
CA LEU A 168 0.36 -6.73 -9.25
C LEU A 168 0.25 -7.98 -10.11
N ASN A 169 1.25 -8.19 -10.96
CA ASN A 169 1.41 -9.38 -11.75
C ASN A 169 2.81 -9.98 -11.54
N THR A 170 2.88 -11.31 -11.57
CA THR A 170 4.13 -12.06 -11.63
C THR A 170 4.86 -11.83 -12.96
N PRO A 171 6.13 -12.25 -13.09
CA PRO A 171 6.86 -12.23 -14.37
C PRO A 171 6.09 -12.94 -15.50
N GLN A 172 5.39 -14.03 -15.16
CA GLN A 172 4.55 -14.84 -16.04
C GLN A 172 3.18 -14.20 -16.33
N SER A 173 2.96 -12.96 -15.89
CA SER A 173 1.73 -12.17 -16.06
C SER A 173 0.52 -12.69 -15.29
N VAL A 174 0.72 -13.47 -14.24
CA VAL A 174 -0.35 -13.94 -13.34
C VAL A 174 -0.68 -12.83 -12.33
N PRO A 175 -1.93 -12.34 -12.23
CA PRO A 175 -2.30 -11.30 -11.27
C PRO A 175 -2.40 -11.84 -9.84
N PHE A 176 -2.03 -11.04 -8.84
CA PHE A 176 -2.20 -11.36 -7.42
C PHE A 176 -2.44 -10.10 -6.57
N GLY A 177 -2.96 -10.30 -5.35
CA GLY A 177 -3.33 -9.22 -4.43
C GLY A 177 -4.55 -8.41 -4.89
N GLU A 178 -5.02 -7.52 -4.02
CA GLU A 178 -6.18 -6.68 -4.33
C GLU A 178 -5.82 -5.59 -5.37
N PRO A 179 -6.73 -5.27 -6.30
CA PRO A 179 -6.52 -4.16 -7.22
C PRO A 179 -6.56 -2.82 -6.49
N ILE A 180 -5.65 -1.92 -6.87
CA ILE A 180 -5.55 -0.55 -6.35
C ILE A 180 -5.96 0.45 -7.42
N TRP A 181 -6.36 1.64 -6.96
CA TRP A 181 -7.00 2.63 -7.82
C TRP A 181 -6.30 3.99 -7.76
N CYS A 182 -6.30 4.68 -8.88
CA CYS A 182 -6.11 6.12 -8.95
C CYS A 182 -7.41 6.75 -9.40
N ILE A 183 -8.03 7.55 -8.53
CA ILE A 183 -9.24 8.32 -8.82
C ILE A 183 -8.86 9.80 -8.75
N ILE A 184 -9.09 10.52 -9.84
CA ILE A 184 -8.82 11.96 -9.93
C ILE A 184 -10.06 12.71 -10.41
N ALA A 185 -10.26 13.92 -9.87
CA ALA A 185 -11.16 14.89 -10.45
C ALA A 185 -10.34 15.86 -11.29
N VAL A 186 -10.56 15.87 -12.60
CA VAL A 186 -9.94 16.86 -13.48
C VAL A 186 -10.80 18.11 -13.48
N ASP A 187 -10.23 19.22 -13.02
CA ASP A 187 -10.89 20.52 -12.93
C ASP A 187 -9.91 21.62 -13.35
N SER A 188 -10.39 22.64 -14.08
CA SER A 188 -9.56 23.77 -14.50
C SER A 188 -9.06 24.60 -13.31
N ASP A 189 -9.81 24.59 -12.20
CA ASP A 189 -9.43 25.22 -10.92
C ASP A 189 -8.68 24.26 -9.99
N GLY A 190 -8.18 23.14 -10.52
CA GLY A 190 -7.34 22.20 -9.76
C GLY A 190 -6.09 22.86 -9.20
N ILE A 191 -5.69 22.48 -7.98
CA ILE A 191 -4.53 23.10 -7.30
C ILE A 191 -3.30 22.20 -7.24
N LEU A 192 -3.39 20.95 -7.72
CA LEU A 192 -2.30 19.99 -7.56
C LEU A 192 -0.96 20.47 -8.13
N ASP A 193 -0.97 21.12 -9.29
CA ASP A 193 0.27 21.65 -9.90
C ASP A 193 0.91 22.72 -9.00
N ILE A 194 0.08 23.61 -8.43
CA ILE A 194 0.52 24.66 -7.51
C ILE A 194 1.07 24.06 -6.21
N THR A 195 0.40 23.07 -5.64
CA THR A 195 0.84 22.42 -4.39
C THR A 195 2.16 21.67 -4.59
N GLN A 196 2.36 21.01 -5.74
CA GLN A 196 3.64 20.37 -6.07
C GLN A 196 4.76 21.40 -6.29
N GLN A 197 4.48 22.52 -6.95
CA GLN A 197 5.46 23.60 -7.12
C GLN A 197 5.87 24.22 -5.77
N LEU A 198 4.92 24.45 -4.87
CA LEU A 198 5.22 24.95 -3.52
C LEU A 198 6.00 23.93 -2.68
N ALA A 199 5.68 22.63 -2.78
CA ALA A 199 6.38 21.58 -2.06
C ALA A 199 7.82 21.37 -2.56
N SER A 200 8.08 21.62 -3.85
CA SER A 200 9.41 21.50 -4.47
C SER A 200 10.22 22.80 -4.43
N ALA A 201 9.61 23.92 -4.03
CA ALA A 201 10.33 25.18 -3.86
C ALA A 201 11.38 25.03 -2.74
N PRO A 202 12.67 25.34 -2.99
CA PRO A 202 13.66 25.33 -1.94
C PRO A 202 13.21 26.32 -0.86
N LEU A 203 13.06 25.84 0.38
CA LEU A 203 13.01 26.71 1.55
C LEU A 203 14.28 27.54 1.51
N GLY A 204 14.14 28.78 1.03
CA GLY A 204 15.27 29.68 0.87
C GLY A 204 16.05 29.71 2.16
N ARG A 205 17.36 29.41 2.07
CA ARG A 205 18.34 29.85 3.05
C ARG A 205 17.97 31.28 3.41
N ALA A 206 17.66 31.52 4.69
CA ALA A 206 17.46 32.86 5.20
C ALA A 206 18.78 33.63 5.04
N ASN A 207 18.98 34.24 3.87
CA ASN A 207 19.83 35.42 3.78
C ASN A 207 18.99 36.52 4.40
N SER A 208 19.21 36.75 5.69
CA SER A 208 18.76 37.95 6.39
C SER A 208 19.20 39.16 5.56
N PRO A 209 18.27 39.94 4.98
CA PRO A 209 18.62 41.30 4.63
C PRO A 209 18.78 42.05 5.95
N SER A 210 19.95 42.66 6.10
CA SER A 210 20.29 43.58 7.17
C SER A 210 19.11 44.47 7.55
N GLY A 211 18.89 44.56 8.87
CA GLY A 211 17.66 45.04 9.46
C GLY A 211 17.24 46.43 9.02
N TYR A 212 15.93 46.58 8.82
CA TYR A 212 15.21 47.82 9.03
C TYR A 212 13.76 47.45 9.36
N ASN A 213 13.41 47.50 10.65
CA ASN A 213 12.01 47.47 11.09
C ASN A 213 11.53 48.93 11.15
N PRO A 214 10.69 49.40 10.22
CA PRO A 214 10.26 50.81 10.17
C PRO A 214 9.34 51.21 11.33
N PHE A 215 8.95 50.26 12.18
CA PHE A 215 8.06 50.47 13.33
C PHE A 215 8.77 50.74 14.66
N LEU A 216 10.11 50.80 14.70
CA LEU A 216 10.88 51.05 15.94
C LEU A 216 11.36 52.50 16.08
N THR A 217 10.63 53.48 15.55
CA THR A 217 11.02 54.88 15.73
C THR A 217 10.33 55.54 16.93
N SER A 218 11.17 56.06 17.82
CA SER A 218 10.95 57.08 18.85
C SER A 218 10.39 56.68 20.21
N SER A 219 11.29 56.62 21.19
CA SER A 219 11.06 57.25 22.49
C SER A 219 12.39 57.86 22.96
N PRO A 220 12.48 59.19 23.14
CA PRO A 220 13.70 59.82 23.64
C PRO A 220 13.73 59.75 25.17
N ILE A 221 14.75 59.09 25.72
CA ILE A 221 15.20 59.32 27.10
C ILE A 221 16.49 60.13 26.99
N HIS A 222 16.49 61.39 27.45
CA HIS A 222 17.30 61.78 28.62
C HIS A 222 17.15 63.26 29.01
N ALA A 223 17.28 63.48 30.33
CA ALA A 223 17.72 64.67 31.06
C ALA A 223 16.63 65.60 31.61
N MET A 224 16.44 65.59 32.93
CA MET A 224 17.11 66.52 33.86
C MET A 224 16.84 66.10 35.32
N ALA A 225 17.80 66.42 36.19
CA ALA A 225 17.94 66.01 37.59
C ALA A 225 17.16 66.92 38.57
N ASP A 226 17.33 66.62 39.87
CA ASP A 226 16.89 67.36 41.08
C ASP A 226 15.42 67.11 41.47
N ASP A 227 15.00 66.85 42.72
CA ASP A 227 15.61 67.02 44.04
C ASP A 227 14.78 66.17 45.04
N PHE A 228 15.45 65.50 45.98
CA PHE A 228 15.12 65.40 47.42
C PHE A 228 13.75 64.90 47.99
N MET A 229 13.87 64.04 49.03
CA MET A 229 12.97 63.63 50.14
C MET A 229 11.47 64.02 50.08
N ASP A 230 10.49 63.16 50.37
CA ASP A 230 10.27 62.58 51.70
C ASP A 230 9.09 61.56 51.69
N MET A 231 9.00 60.78 52.77
CA MET A 231 8.00 59.75 53.07
C MET A 231 6.54 60.20 52.95
N ASN A 232 5.62 59.28 52.61
CA ASN A 232 4.57 58.90 53.56
C ASN A 232 3.91 57.53 53.25
N VAL A 233 3.65 56.82 54.34
CA VAL A 233 2.90 55.56 54.47
C VAL A 233 1.42 55.88 54.76
N ASN A 234 0.54 54.94 54.42
CA ASN A 234 -0.92 54.88 54.62
C ASN A 234 -1.78 55.60 53.57
N ASP A 235 -2.55 54.82 52.80
CA ASP A 235 -3.92 54.48 53.21
C ASP A 235 -4.48 53.32 52.35
N ARG A 236 -5.03 52.29 52.99
CA ARG A 236 -6.00 51.34 52.40
C ARG A 236 -7.33 51.68 53.08
N PRO A 237 -8.47 51.64 52.36
CA PRO A 237 -9.28 50.41 52.47
C PRO A 237 -10.16 50.02 51.26
N GLN A 238 -10.37 48.69 51.18
CA GLN A 238 -11.59 47.92 50.87
C GLN A 238 -12.63 48.37 49.81
N ASN A 239 -12.88 47.49 48.83
CA ASN A 239 -14.19 46.85 48.51
C ASN A 239 -13.99 45.93 47.28
N SER A 240 -14.10 44.60 47.34
CA SER A 240 -15.26 43.69 47.52
C SER A 240 -15.97 43.29 46.21
N ALA A 241 -16.21 41.97 46.10
CA ALA A 241 -17.17 41.24 45.23
C ALA A 241 -16.94 41.25 43.69
N SER A 242 -16.52 40.16 43.04
CA SER A 242 -17.16 38.84 42.79
C SER A 242 -18.13 38.80 41.59
N LEU A 243 -18.09 37.65 40.88
CA LEU A 243 -19.06 37.11 39.90
C LEU A 243 -19.03 37.76 38.49
N LEU A 244 -19.05 37.03 37.35
CA LEU A 244 -19.65 35.74 37.03
C LEU A 244 -18.90 35.00 35.89
N ARG A 245 -18.57 33.74 36.14
CA ARG A 245 -18.60 32.66 35.13
C ARG A 245 -20.06 32.22 34.93
N LYS A 246 -20.47 31.99 33.68
CA LYS A 246 -21.45 30.97 33.22
C LYS A 246 -21.37 30.94 31.68
N HIS A 247 -20.93 29.83 31.07
CA HIS A 247 -21.76 28.69 30.59
C HIS A 247 -22.65 29.12 29.41
N LEU A 248 -22.74 28.43 28.27
CA LEU A 248 -22.88 26.98 28.04
C LEU A 248 -22.55 26.61 26.58
N LEU A 249 -22.25 25.32 26.43
CA LEU A 249 -22.52 24.39 25.33
C LEU A 249 -21.86 24.64 23.96
#